data_AF-A0A1F2ULU8-F1
#
_entry.id   AF-A0A1F2ULU8-F1
#
_cell.length_a   1.000
_cell.length_b   1.000
_cell.length_c   1.000
_cell.angle_alpha   90.00
_cell.angle_beta   90.00
_cell.angle_gamma   90.00
#
_symmetry.space_group_name_H-M   'P 1'
#
loop_
_entity.id
_entity.type
_entity.pdbx_description
1 polymer ?
#
loop_
_entity_poly.entity_id
_entity_poly.type
_entity_poly.pdbx_seq_one_letter_code
_entity_poly.pdbx_strand_id
1 'polypeptide(L)' 'MTFAALQKIKRQQIGKLPVVILPLAQWQEVEAILEEYEMMRSLKFRKSVAEARKQIRQGKLCRLDPETGKFRKVQKP' A
#
# COMPACT_ATOMS: atom_id res chain seq x y z
N MET A 1 4.34 0.12 17.30
CA MET A 1 4.67 -1.14 18.00
C MET A 1 4.90 -0.91 19.49
N THR A 2 4.21 -1.67 20.35
CA THR A 2 4.43 -1.65 21.81
C THR A 2 5.39 -2.77 22.23
N PHE A 3 6.11 -2.60 23.35
CA PHE A 3 7.09 -3.57 23.85
C PHE A 3 6.52 -4.99 24.06
N ALA A 4 5.24 -5.09 24.44
CA ALA A 4 4.55 -6.38 24.61
C ALA A 4 4.36 -7.16 23.29
N ALA A 5 4.28 -6.48 22.16
CA ALA A 5 4.16 -7.13 20.85
C ALA A 5 5.47 -7.79 20.42
N LEU A 6 6.61 -7.17 20.76
CA LEU A 6 7.95 -7.69 20.43
C LEU A 6 8.27 -8.99 21.16
N GLN A 7 7.75 -9.19 22.38
CA GLN A 7 7.96 -10.42 23.14
C GLN A 7 7.27 -11.66 22.54
N LYS A 8 6.25 -11.46 21.68
CA LYS A 8 5.53 -12.54 21.00
C LYS A 8 6.20 -13.00 19.70
N ILE A 9 7.21 -12.26 19.24
CA ILE A 9 7.98 -12.62 18.04
C ILE A 9 8.90 -13.78 18.40
N LYS A 10 8.70 -14.92 17.74
CA LYS A 10 9.51 -16.12 17.97
C LYS A 10 10.34 -16.43 16.74
N ARG A 11 11.60 -16.80 16.95
CA ARG A 11 12.43 -17.40 15.91
C ARG A 11 12.26 -18.90 16.01
N GLN A 12 12.00 -19.55 14.88
CA GLN A 12 11.88 -21.00 14.81
C GLN A 12 12.64 -21.50 13.57
N GLN A 13 12.94 -22.80 13.53
CA GLN A 13 13.42 -23.46 12.32
C GLN A 13 12.34 -24.43 11.83
N ILE A 14 12.03 -24.37 10.54
CA ILE A 14 11.20 -25.36 9.84
C ILE A 14 12.14 -26.10 8.89
N GLY A 15 12.50 -27.34 9.26
CA GLY A 15 13.59 -28.06 8.59
C GLY A 15 14.92 -27.31 8.76
N LYS A 16 15.58 -26.97 7.64
CA LYS A 16 16.84 -26.18 7.63
C LYS A 16 16.60 -24.68 7.47
N LEU A 17 15.35 -24.23 7.34
CA LEU A 17 15.04 -22.84 7.07
C LEU A 17 14.75 -22.09 8.38
N PRO A 18 15.51 -21.03 8.70
CA PRO A 18 15.16 -20.14 9.81
C PRO A 18 13.93 -19.31 9.42
N VAL A 19 12.95 -19.28 10.30
CA VAL A 19 11.70 -18.52 10.13
C VAL A 19 11.45 -17.62 11.33
N VAL A 20 10.74 -16.53 11.09
CA VAL A 20 10.27 -15.62 12.13
C VAL A 20 8.75 -15.69 12.18
N ILE A 21 8.23 -16.02 13.35
CA ILE A 21 6.79 -16.08 13.62
C ILE A 21 6.40 -14.76 14.26
N LEU A 22 5.49 -14.07 13.59
CA LEU A 22 4.93 -12.79 13.98
C LEU A 22 3.43 -12.97 14.26
N PRO A 23 2.83 -12.27 15.23
CA PRO A 23 1.39 -12.23 15.32
C PRO A 23 0.80 -11.47 14.11
N LEU A 24 -0.41 -11.86 13.70
CA LEU A 24 -1.01 -11.44 12.43
C LEU A 24 -1.10 -9.91 12.27
N ALA A 25 -1.51 -9.20 13.32
CA ALA A 25 -1.62 -7.74 13.27
C ALA A 25 -0.28 -7.07 12.94
N GLN A 26 0.82 -7.57 13.49
CA GLN A 26 2.17 -7.04 13.20
C GLN A 26 2.63 -7.45 11.80
N TRP A 27 2.27 -8.65 11.33
CA TRP A 27 2.54 -9.04 9.95
C TRP A 27 1.87 -8.09 8.95
N GLN A 28 0.60 -7.74 9.17
CA GLN A 28 -0.15 -6.82 8.30
C GLN A 28 0.50 -5.43 8.21
N GLU A 29 1.06 -4.92 9.31
CA GLU A 29 1.82 -3.66 9.30
C GLU A 29 3.09 -3.77 8.44
N VAL A 30 3.83 -4.89 8.54
CA VAL A 30 5.05 -5.13 7.76
C VAL A 30 4.74 -5.34 6.27
N GLU A 31 3.70 -6.11 5.97
CA GLU A 31 3.24 -6.42 4.62
C GLU A 31 2.90 -5.14 3.84
N ALA A 32 2.16 -4.22 4.45
CA ALA A 32 1.83 -2.94 3.82
C ALA A 32 3.09 -2.11 3.45
N ILE A 33 4.10 -2.10 4.32
CA ILE A 33 5.37 -1.39 4.08
C ILE A 33 6.15 -2.08 2.94
N LEU A 34 6.19 -3.41 2.92
CA LEU A 34 6.85 -4.17 1.86
C LEU A 34 6.18 -3.94 0.50
N GLU A 35 4.84 -3.96 0.47
CA GLU A 35 4.07 -3.67 -0.74
C GLU A 35 4.39 -2.26 -1.25
N GLU A 36 4.35 -1.24 -0.38
CA GLU A 36 4.70 0.13 -0.77
C GLU A 36 6.14 0.22 -1.31
N TYR A 37 7.09 -0.45 -0.67
CA TYR A 37 8.48 -0.49 -1.12
C TYR A 37 8.64 -1.14 -2.50
N GLU A 38 7.99 -2.28 -2.73
CA GLU A 38 8.00 -2.97 -4.02
C GLU A 38 7.33 -2.11 -5.11
N MET A 39 6.20 -1.49 -4.80
CA MET A 39 5.51 -0.54 -5.67
C MET A 39 6.41 0.66 -6.00
N MET A 40 7.12 1.23 -5.01
CA MET A 40 8.07 2.31 -5.23
C MET A 40 9.22 1.91 -6.16
N ARG A 41 9.68 0.65 -6.13
CA ARG A 41 10.73 0.15 -7.03
C ARG A 41 10.21 -0.15 -8.43
N SER A 42 8.92 -0.44 -8.58
CA SER A 42 8.31 -0.69 -9.88
C SER A 42 8.31 0.55 -10.77
N LEU A 43 9.10 0.51 -11.85
CA LEU A 43 9.14 1.59 -12.84
C LEU A 43 7.76 1.89 -13.42
N LYS A 44 6.94 0.85 -13.63
CA LYS A 44 5.56 0.97 -14.14
C LYS A 44 4.69 1.76 -13.16
N PHE A 45 4.78 1.44 -11.87
CA PHE A 45 4.00 2.13 -10.85
C PHE A 45 4.44 3.59 -10.69
N ARG A 46 5.75 3.87 -10.66
CA ARG A 46 6.27 5.25 -10.64
C ARG A 46 5.78 6.09 -11.81
N LYS A 47 5.76 5.50 -13.02
CA LYS A 47 5.21 6.16 -14.22
C LYS A 47 3.71 6.45 -14.08
N SER A 48 2.94 5.48 -13.61
CA SER A 48 1.50 5.66 -13.33
C SER A 48 1.23 6.79 -12.33
N VAL A 49 1.98 6.85 -11.22
CA VAL A 49 1.85 7.94 -10.23
C VAL A 49 2.22 9.29 -10.83
N ALA A 50 3.28 9.36 -11.64
CA ALA A 50 3.67 10.60 -12.32
C ALA A 50 2.61 11.08 -13.31
N GLU A 51 2.01 10.18 -14.09
CA GLU A 51 0.92 10.48 -15.01
C GLU A 51 -0.34 10.93 -14.27
N ALA A 52 -0.73 10.25 -13.19
CA ALA A 52 -1.86 10.66 -12.35
C ALA A 52 -1.65 12.08 -11.81
N ARG A 53 -0.46 12.39 -11.28
CA ARG A 53 -0.12 13.75 -10.82
C ARG A 53 -0.19 14.78 -11.95
N LYS A 54 0.23 14.43 -13.16
CA LYS A 54 0.11 15.31 -14.34
C LYS A 54 -1.36 15.57 -14.69
N GLN A 55 -2.22 14.53 -14.68
CA GLN A 55 -3.65 14.67 -14.95
C GLN A 55 -4.35 15.57 -13.91
N ILE A 56 -3.98 15.46 -12.63
CA ILE A 56 -4.47 16.34 -11.56
C ILE A 56 -4.08 17.80 -11.82
N ARG A 57 -2.82 18.08 -12.16
CA ARG A 57 -2.36 19.44 -12.51
C ARG A 57 -3.09 20.02 -13.72
N GLN A 58 -3.40 19.16 -14.70
CA GLN A 58 -4.19 19.52 -15.89
C GLN A 58 -5.70 19.67 -15.60
N GLY A 59 -6.16 19.50 -14.36
CA GLY A 59 -7.58 19.59 -13.99
C GLY A 59 -8.44 18.44 -14.52
N LYS A 60 -7.82 17.33 -14.95
CA LYS A 60 -8.53 16.13 -15.44
C LYS A 60 -8.94 15.23 -14.27
N LEU A 61 -9.61 15.81 -13.27
CA LEU A 61 -10.12 15.09 -12.12
C LEU A 61 -11.54 14.59 -12.42
N CYS A 62 -11.77 13.31 -12.14
CA CYS A 62 -13.09 12.71 -12.19
C CYS A 62 -13.44 12.17 -10.80
N ARG A 63 -14.68 12.36 -10.38
CA ARG A 63 -15.24 11.78 -9.16
C ARG A 63 -16.23 10.70 -9.54
N LEU A 64 -16.13 9.55 -8.91
CA LEU A 64 -17.13 8.50 -9.03
C LEU A 64 -18.39 8.96 -8.29
N ASP A 65 -19.52 8.95 -8.97
CA ASP A 65 -20.84 9.10 -8.37
C ASP A 65 -21.28 7.73 -7.81
N PRO A 66 -21.45 7.59 -6.49
CA PRO A 66 -21.79 6.31 -5.88
C PRO A 66 -23.22 5.85 -6.20
N GLU A 67 -24.13 6.76 -6.57
CA GLU A 67 -25.53 6.42 -6.88
C GLU A 67 -25.67 5.92 -8.31
N THR A 68 -24.93 6.53 -9.24
CA THR A 68 -25.03 6.19 -10.67
C THR A 68 -23.90 5.29 -11.17
N GLY A 69 -22.85 5.09 -10.38
CA GLY A 69 -21.63 4.38 -10.76
C GLY A 69 -20.83 5.08 -11.88
N LYS A 70 -21.20 6.29 -12.28
CA LYS A 70 -20.57 7.03 -13.38
C LYS A 70 -19.53 8.01 -12.88
N PHE A 71 -18.48 8.22 -13.66
CA PHE A 71 -17.48 9.24 -13.38
C PHE A 71 -17.96 10.61 -13.87
N ARG A 72 -17.99 11.60 -12.99
CA ARG A 72 -18.30 13.01 -13.29
C ARG A 72 -17.03 13.85 -13.18
N LYS A 73 -16.80 14.78 -14.11
CA LYS A 73 -15.65 15.71 -14.01
C LYS A 73 -15.80 16.61 -12.80
N VAL A 74 -14.71 16.79 -12.04
CA VAL A 74 -14.65 17.77 -10.95
C VAL A 74 -14.27 19.11 -11.57
N GLN A 75 -15.19 20.07 -11.58
CA GLN A 75 -14.84 21.46 -11.88
C GLN A 75 -14.08 22.03 -10.67
N LYS A 76 -12.91 22.62 -10.90
CA LYS A 76 -12.23 23.42 -9.87
C LYS A 76 -13.16 24.57 -9.45
N PRO A 77 -13.21 24.93 -8.16
CA PRO A 77 -13.81 26.20 -7.74
C PRO A 77 -13.10 27.38 -8.40
#